data_AF-A0A143CBM2-F1
#
_entry.id   AF-A0A143CBM2-F1
#
_cell.length_a   1.000
_cell.length_b   1.000
_cell.length_c   1.000
_cell.angle_alpha   90.00
_cell.angle_beta   90.00
_cell.angle_gamma   90.00
#
_symmetry.space_group_name_H-M   'P 1'
#
loop_
_entity.id
_entity.type
_entity.pdbx_description
1 polymer ?
#
loop_
_entity_poly.entity_id
_entity_poly.type
_entity_poly.pdbx_seq_one_letter_code
_entity_poly.pdbx_strand_id
1 'polypeptide(L)'
;MTLADGIWHQIFDFTDYGELLALVRNSLVAGVALGLVGGLAGVFVLMRDLPFAVHGISELSFAGASAALLLDTNIVAGSIVGSLLAAGAIGVLGTRARDRNSVIGIIMPFGLGLGVLFLALYKGRAANKFGLLTGQIVAVDTPQMSWLLGTSVLVLVALAVMWRPLAFASTDPDVAEARGVPVRGLSFAFMLVLGLAVALSVQIVGALLVLSLVVTPAAAAARVTASPVLLPVLSVLFAVASIEGGILLALGSSVPISPYVTTISFTLYAVCRVAGRYRNRRWGARRTAVRTA
;
A
#
# COMPACT_ATOMS: atom_id res chain seq x y z
N MET A 1 -15.84 2.22 -37.08
CA MET A 1 -15.46 2.13 -35.65
C MET A 1 -15.71 3.48 -35.02
N THR A 2 -16.66 3.56 -34.10
CA THR A 2 -16.89 4.82 -33.36
C THR A 2 -15.74 5.06 -32.39
N LEU A 3 -15.48 6.31 -32.00
CA LEU A 3 -14.45 6.63 -31.00
C LEU A 3 -14.64 5.83 -29.70
N ALA A 4 -15.89 5.48 -29.36
CA ALA A 4 -16.22 4.65 -28.21
C ALA A 4 -15.69 3.20 -28.38
N ASP A 5 -15.87 2.58 -29.55
CA ASP A 5 -15.39 1.21 -29.81
C ASP A 5 -13.86 1.12 -29.70
N GLY A 6 -13.15 2.15 -30.16
CA GLY A 6 -11.69 2.24 -30.03
C GLY A 6 -11.21 2.38 -28.58
N ILE A 7 -11.94 3.13 -27.75
CA ILE A 7 -11.62 3.30 -26.33
C ILE A 7 -11.94 2.01 -25.55
N TRP A 8 -13.07 1.36 -25.82
CA TRP A 8 -13.42 0.09 -25.17
C TRP A 8 -12.39 -0.99 -25.47
N HIS A 9 -11.88 -1.04 -26.70
CA HIS A 9 -10.82 -1.97 -27.09
C HIS A 9 -9.46 -1.64 -26.44
N GLN A 10 -9.18 -0.37 -26.14
CA GLN A 10 -7.96 0.00 -25.40
C GLN A 10 -8.02 -0.41 -23.92
N ILE A 11 -9.23 -0.53 -23.35
CA ILE A 11 -9.44 -0.89 -21.94
C ILE A 11 -9.66 -2.40 -21.78
N PHE A 12 -10.32 -3.06 -22.74
CA PHE A 12 -10.66 -4.48 -22.68
C PHE A 12 -10.40 -5.17 -24.02
N ASP A 13 -9.24 -5.79 -24.13
CA ASP A 13 -8.76 -6.59 -25.25
C ASP A 13 -8.14 -7.89 -24.73
N PHE A 14 -8.84 -9.01 -24.93
CA PHE A 14 -8.38 -10.32 -24.45
C PHE A 14 -7.77 -11.17 -25.57
N THR A 15 -7.35 -10.54 -26.66
CA THR A 15 -6.64 -11.21 -27.75
C THR A 15 -5.29 -11.74 -27.23
N ASP A 16 -4.94 -12.98 -27.55
CA ASP A 16 -3.68 -13.66 -27.16
C ASP A 16 -3.41 -13.70 -25.64
N TYR A 17 -4.46 -13.57 -24.81
CA TYR A 17 -4.35 -13.52 -23.34
C TYR A 17 -3.64 -14.73 -22.72
N GLY A 18 -3.73 -15.90 -23.36
CA GLY A 18 -3.01 -17.11 -22.95
C GLY A 18 -1.49 -16.99 -23.04
N GLU A 19 -0.97 -16.30 -24.06
CA GLU A 19 0.47 -16.05 -24.22
C GLU A 19 0.93 -14.95 -23.25
N LEU A 20 0.12 -13.91 -23.08
CA LEU A 20 0.38 -12.81 -22.15
C LEU A 20 0.42 -13.26 -20.67
N LEU A 21 -0.39 -14.26 -20.30
CA LEU A 21 -0.38 -14.87 -18.97
C LEU A 21 0.97 -15.46 -18.58
N ALA A 22 1.72 -16.03 -19.54
CA ALA A 22 3.05 -16.57 -19.26
C ALA A 22 4.06 -15.47 -18.91
N LEU A 23 3.92 -14.29 -19.55
CA LEU A 23 4.81 -13.13 -19.37
C LEU A 23 4.64 -12.44 -17.99
N VAL A 24 3.46 -12.53 -17.38
CA VAL A 24 3.16 -11.87 -16.09
C VAL A 24 3.27 -12.76 -14.86
N ARG A 25 3.69 -14.02 -15.01
CA ARG A 25 3.78 -14.95 -13.87
C ARG A 25 4.59 -14.38 -12.71
N ASN A 26 5.69 -13.68 -13.00
CA ASN A 26 6.49 -13.01 -11.99
C ASN A 26 5.73 -11.86 -11.33
N SER A 27 5.00 -11.06 -12.11
CA SER A 27 4.18 -9.95 -11.60
C SER A 27 3.06 -10.43 -10.68
N LEU A 28 2.42 -11.57 -10.97
CA LEU A 28 1.41 -12.19 -10.10
C LEU A 28 2.03 -12.69 -8.77
N VAL A 29 3.19 -13.34 -8.83
CA VAL A 29 3.89 -13.77 -7.60
C VAL A 29 4.30 -12.56 -6.74
N ALA A 30 4.78 -11.49 -7.37
CA ALA A 30 5.11 -10.25 -6.68
C ALA A 30 3.85 -9.54 -6.13
N GLY A 31 2.75 -9.58 -6.89
CA GLY A 31 1.45 -9.06 -6.49
C GLY A 31 0.92 -9.73 -5.23
N VAL A 32 0.97 -11.05 -5.14
CA VAL A 32 0.63 -11.80 -3.91
C VAL A 32 1.50 -11.38 -2.73
N ALA A 33 2.82 -11.26 -2.91
CA ALA A 33 3.73 -10.84 -1.85
C ALA A 33 3.40 -9.42 -1.35
N LEU A 34 3.13 -8.49 -2.26
CA LEU A 34 2.71 -7.12 -1.93
C LEU A 34 1.33 -7.08 -1.28
N GLY A 35 0.38 -7.89 -1.74
CA GLY A 35 -0.95 -7.99 -1.14
C GLY A 35 -0.90 -8.52 0.30
N LEU A 36 -0.01 -9.48 0.58
CA LEU A 36 0.27 -9.96 1.93
C LEU A 36 0.87 -8.85 2.82
N VAL A 37 1.95 -8.22 2.35
CA VAL A 37 2.64 -7.16 3.08
C VAL A 37 1.71 -5.96 3.33
N GLY A 38 1.08 -5.43 2.27
CA GLY A 38 0.19 -4.29 2.32
C GLY A 38 -1.09 -4.58 3.11
N GLY A 39 -1.69 -5.75 2.93
CA GLY A 39 -2.89 -6.17 3.65
C GLY A 39 -2.65 -6.30 5.15
N LEU A 40 -1.52 -6.87 5.59
CA LEU A 40 -1.18 -6.99 7.01
C LEU A 40 -0.74 -5.66 7.62
N ALA A 41 0.17 -4.93 6.96
CA ALA A 41 0.60 -3.61 7.44
C ALA A 41 -0.57 -2.62 7.51
N GLY A 42 -1.48 -2.69 6.52
CA GLY A 42 -2.68 -1.86 6.41
C GLY A 42 -3.60 -1.93 7.64
N VAL A 43 -3.68 -3.09 8.30
CA VAL A 43 -4.43 -3.24 9.55
C VAL A 43 -3.91 -2.29 10.63
N PHE A 44 -2.59 -2.29 10.86
CA PHE A 44 -1.97 -1.43 11.85
C PHE A 44 -1.94 0.02 11.41
N VAL A 45 -1.84 0.29 10.11
CA VAL A 45 -1.99 1.65 9.57
C VAL A 45 -3.35 2.22 9.94
N LEU A 46 -4.42 1.42 9.82
CA LEU A 46 -5.77 1.84 10.19
C LEU A 46 -5.94 1.98 11.70
N MET A 47 -5.52 0.99 12.48
CA MET A 47 -5.67 1.00 13.95
C MET A 47 -4.94 2.17 14.60
N ARG A 48 -3.86 2.65 14.00
CA ARG A 48 -2.98 3.68 14.57
C ARG A 48 -3.16 5.07 13.93
N ASP A 49 -4.12 5.22 13.03
CA ASP A 49 -4.38 6.44 12.26
C ASP A 49 -3.12 6.96 11.55
N LEU A 50 -2.56 6.10 10.69
CA LEU A 50 -1.34 6.34 9.91
C LEU A 50 -1.54 6.40 8.38
N PRO A 51 -2.73 6.62 7.77
CA PRO A 51 -2.86 6.61 6.32
C PRO A 51 -2.01 7.71 5.66
N PHE A 52 -1.90 8.89 6.26
CA PHE A 52 -1.03 9.95 5.75
C PHE A 52 0.46 9.61 5.88
N ALA A 53 0.86 8.79 6.86
CA ALA A 53 2.24 8.34 6.96
C ALA A 53 2.63 7.49 5.75
N VAL A 54 1.73 6.63 5.28
CA VAL A 54 1.92 5.85 4.04
C VAL A 54 2.18 6.77 2.85
N HIS A 55 1.39 7.83 2.70
CA HIS A 55 1.58 8.80 1.60
C HIS A 55 2.89 9.59 1.73
N GLY A 56 3.23 10.07 2.92
CA GLY A 56 4.47 10.82 3.14
C GLY A 56 5.71 9.97 2.88
N ILE A 57 5.66 8.69 3.27
CA ILE A 57 6.71 7.71 2.97
C ILE A 57 6.80 7.45 1.45
N SER A 58 5.67 7.34 0.73
CA SER A 58 5.71 7.10 -0.72
C SER A 58 6.30 8.29 -1.50
N GLU A 59 6.05 9.53 -1.07
CA GLU A 59 6.64 10.71 -1.72
C GLU A 59 8.16 10.78 -1.53
N LEU A 60 8.67 10.45 -0.35
CA LEU A 60 10.11 10.37 -0.10
C LEU A 60 10.75 9.13 -0.75
N SER A 61 10.01 8.02 -0.87
CA SER A 61 10.42 6.87 -1.68
C SER A 61 10.60 7.27 -3.14
N PHE A 62 9.64 8.01 -3.69
CA PHE A 62 9.70 8.55 -5.05
C PHE A 62 10.88 9.53 -5.21
N ALA A 63 11.09 10.42 -4.25
CA ALA A 63 12.24 11.31 -4.22
C ALA A 63 13.58 10.55 -4.24
N GLY A 64 13.72 9.55 -3.37
CA GLY A 64 14.93 8.72 -3.28
C GLY A 64 15.18 7.89 -4.55
N ALA A 65 14.13 7.32 -5.14
CA ALA A 65 14.20 6.62 -6.42
C ALA A 65 14.64 7.56 -7.56
N SER A 66 14.09 8.78 -7.59
CA SER A 66 14.42 9.79 -8.61
C SER A 66 15.84 10.32 -8.43
N ALA A 67 16.31 10.49 -7.19
CA ALA A 67 17.70 10.85 -6.88
C ALA A 67 18.67 9.76 -7.34
N ALA A 68 18.36 8.49 -7.03
CA ALA A 68 19.18 7.36 -7.46
C ALA A 68 19.25 7.26 -8.98
N LEU A 69 18.14 7.50 -9.68
CA LEU A 69 18.10 7.59 -11.13
C LEU A 69 18.97 8.73 -11.67
N LEU A 70 18.89 9.92 -11.06
CA LEU A 70 19.71 11.07 -11.45
C LEU A 70 21.22 10.79 -11.33
N LEU A 71 21.61 10.04 -10.30
CA LEU A 71 22.99 9.64 -10.03
C LEU A 71 23.42 8.38 -10.79
N ASP A 72 22.56 7.82 -11.64
CA ASP A 72 22.77 6.56 -12.37
C ASP A 72 23.12 5.37 -11.44
N THR A 73 22.46 5.32 -10.28
CA THR A 73 22.59 4.27 -9.26
C THR A 73 21.33 3.41 -9.17
N ASN A 74 21.33 2.42 -8.28
CA ASN A 74 20.21 1.50 -8.12
C ASN A 74 18.94 2.20 -7.58
N ILE A 75 17.91 2.28 -8.44
CA ILE A 75 16.62 2.93 -8.16
C ILE A 75 15.88 2.29 -6.97
N VAL A 76 15.92 0.96 -6.85
CA VAL A 76 15.30 0.18 -5.75
C VAL A 76 15.95 0.57 -4.44
N ALA A 77 17.28 0.66 -4.40
CA ALA A 77 18.01 1.07 -3.21
C ALA A 77 17.68 2.52 -2.83
N GLY A 78 17.64 3.43 -3.81
CA GLY A 78 17.22 4.82 -3.61
C GLY A 78 15.82 4.94 -3.01
N SER A 79 14.86 4.15 -3.50
CA SER A 79 13.48 4.16 -2.99
C SER A 79 13.40 3.66 -1.55
N ILE A 80 14.15 2.61 -1.21
CA ILE A 80 14.24 2.08 0.15
C ILE A 80 14.86 3.12 1.08
N VAL A 81 15.97 3.76 0.70
CA VAL A 81 16.62 4.80 1.50
C VAL A 81 15.66 5.97 1.75
N GLY A 82 15.02 6.49 0.69
CA GLY A 82 14.03 7.55 0.82
C GLY A 82 12.88 7.19 1.76
N SER A 83 12.32 5.98 1.61
CA SER A 83 11.25 5.47 2.48
C SER A 83 11.67 5.32 3.93
N LEU A 84 12.88 4.81 4.19
CA LEU A 84 13.41 4.63 5.54
C LEU A 84 13.74 5.97 6.21
N LEU A 85 14.22 6.96 5.45
CA LEU A 85 14.42 8.32 5.95
C LEU A 85 13.08 8.94 6.35
N ALA A 86 12.04 8.80 5.53
CA ALA A 86 10.69 9.27 5.85
C ALA A 86 10.14 8.57 7.09
N ALA A 87 10.18 7.25 7.11
CA ALA A 87 9.71 6.43 8.22
C ALA A 87 10.46 6.76 9.52
N GLY A 88 11.78 6.91 9.45
CA GLY A 88 12.61 7.30 10.59
C GLY A 88 12.26 8.70 11.10
N ALA A 89 12.15 9.68 10.20
CA ALA A 89 11.77 11.06 10.55
C ALA A 89 10.39 11.11 11.21
N ILE A 90 9.38 10.46 10.62
CA ILE A 90 8.03 10.43 11.20
C ILE A 90 8.01 9.63 12.51
N GLY A 91 8.79 8.55 12.61
CA GLY A 91 8.89 7.72 13.82
C GLY A 91 9.58 8.41 15.00
N VAL A 92 10.59 9.25 14.75
CA VAL A 92 11.32 9.99 15.78
C VAL A 92 10.61 11.30 16.15
N LEU A 93 10.21 12.08 15.14
CA LEU A 93 9.63 13.42 15.35
C LEU A 93 8.13 13.36 15.68
N GLY A 94 7.44 12.29 15.29
CA GLY A 94 6.00 12.11 15.49
C GLY A 94 5.62 11.47 16.82
N THR A 95 6.16 11.97 17.94
CA THR A 95 5.92 11.39 19.28
C THR A 95 4.45 11.48 19.72
N ARG A 96 3.73 12.52 19.28
CA ARG A 96 2.28 12.68 19.42
C ARG A 96 1.60 12.69 18.06
N ALA A 97 0.32 12.31 18.02
CA ALA A 97 -0.47 12.28 16.78
C ALA A 97 -0.48 13.63 16.03
N ARG A 98 -0.54 14.75 16.78
CA ARG A 98 -0.51 16.10 16.20
C ARG A 98 0.83 16.41 15.54
N ASP A 99 1.93 16.13 16.25
CA ASP A 99 3.30 16.37 15.75
C ASP A 99 3.57 15.50 14.51
N ARG A 100 3.09 14.25 14.55
CA ARG A 100 3.16 13.33 13.41
C ARG A 100 2.46 13.88 12.17
N ASN A 101 1.24 14.40 12.30
CA ASN A 101 0.52 14.94 11.16
C ASN A 101 1.22 16.18 10.56
N SER A 102 1.80 17.03 11.41
CA SER A 102 2.61 18.18 10.96
C SER A 102 3.87 17.75 10.23
N VAL A 103 4.62 16.79 10.79
CA VAL A 103 5.85 16.24 10.17
C VAL A 103 5.52 15.62 8.81
N ILE A 104 4.47 14.80 8.74
CA ILE A 104 4.01 14.23 7.47
C ILE A 104 3.66 15.34 6.49
N GLY A 105 2.86 16.34 6.90
CA GLY A 105 2.44 17.45 6.05
C GLY A 105 3.59 18.28 5.46
N ILE A 106 4.76 18.29 6.11
CA ILE A 106 5.99 18.93 5.60
C ILE A 106 6.73 17.96 4.66
N ILE A 107 6.87 16.70 5.05
CA ILE A 107 7.60 15.68 4.30
C ILE A 107 6.98 15.42 2.93
N MET A 108 5.65 15.37 2.82
CA MET A 108 4.98 15.01 1.55
C MET A 108 5.27 16.00 0.41
N PRO A 109 4.99 17.31 0.53
CA PRO A 109 5.28 18.25 -0.53
C PRO A 109 6.79 18.42 -0.79
N PHE A 110 7.61 18.27 0.25
CA PHE A 110 9.07 18.27 0.10
C PHE A 110 9.57 17.09 -0.74
N GLY A 111 9.07 15.88 -0.45
CA GLY A 111 9.40 14.67 -1.21
C GLY A 111 8.99 14.76 -2.66
N LEU A 112 7.73 15.14 -2.92
CA LEU A 112 7.23 15.34 -4.28
C LEU A 112 8.08 16.38 -5.02
N GLY A 113 8.35 17.52 -4.39
CA GLY A 113 9.17 18.59 -4.98
C GLY A 113 10.59 18.13 -5.32
N LEU A 114 11.25 17.40 -4.42
CA LEU A 114 12.57 16.82 -4.69
C LEU A 114 12.53 15.76 -5.80
N GLY A 115 11.55 14.87 -5.79
CA GLY A 115 11.41 13.85 -6.83
C GLY A 115 11.23 14.47 -8.22
N VAL A 116 10.35 15.48 -8.33
CA VAL A 116 10.16 16.25 -9.57
C VAL A 116 11.44 16.98 -9.97
N LEU A 117 12.14 17.62 -9.02
CA LEU A 117 13.41 18.30 -9.29
C LEU A 117 14.47 17.33 -9.86
N PHE A 118 14.68 16.19 -9.21
CA PHE A 118 15.67 15.21 -9.67
C PHE A 118 15.34 14.65 -11.04
N LEU A 119 14.05 14.43 -11.31
CA LEU A 119 13.60 13.98 -12.61
C LEU A 119 13.78 15.06 -13.70
N ALA A 120 13.53 16.33 -13.36
CA ALA A 120 13.73 17.46 -14.27
C ALA A 120 15.21 17.70 -14.62
N LEU A 121 16.12 17.39 -13.68
CA LEU A 121 17.57 17.47 -13.90
C LEU A 121 18.13 16.27 -14.68
N TYR A 122 17.37 15.18 -14.80
CA TYR A 122 17.81 13.97 -15.49
C TYR A 122 17.81 14.15 -17.00
N LYS A 123 18.99 14.05 -17.62
CA LYS A 123 19.18 14.26 -19.07
C LYS A 123 18.86 13.03 -19.93
N GLY A 124 18.53 11.89 -19.32
CA GLY A 124 18.14 10.68 -20.03
C GLY A 124 16.66 10.69 -20.46
N ARG A 125 16.15 9.54 -20.93
CA ARG A 125 14.74 9.38 -21.29
C ARG A 125 13.85 9.32 -20.04
N ALA A 126 13.61 10.48 -19.41
CA ALA A 126 12.83 10.62 -18.19
C ALA A 126 11.42 10.01 -18.30
N ALA A 127 10.74 10.12 -19.45
CA ALA A 127 9.40 9.58 -19.65
C ALA A 127 9.30 8.05 -19.43
N ASN A 128 10.27 7.27 -19.93
CA ASN A 128 10.27 5.81 -19.75
C ASN A 128 10.57 5.40 -18.31
N LYS A 129 11.36 6.20 -17.58
CA LYS A 129 11.71 5.93 -16.18
C LYS A 129 10.67 6.47 -15.21
N PHE A 130 9.95 7.53 -15.56
CA PHE A 130 8.79 8.03 -14.84
C PHE A 130 7.63 7.02 -14.88
N GLY A 131 7.44 6.34 -16.02
CA GLY A 131 6.51 5.21 -16.14
C GLY A 131 6.75 4.11 -15.09
N LEU A 132 8.01 3.83 -14.76
CA LEU A 132 8.35 2.87 -13.69
C LEU A 132 7.89 3.36 -12.32
N LEU A 133 7.87 4.67 -12.09
CA LEU A 133 7.51 5.29 -10.81
C LEU A 133 6.01 5.54 -10.66
N THR A 134 5.27 5.54 -11.78
CA THR A 134 3.80 5.67 -11.84
C THR A 134 3.06 4.34 -11.96
N GLY A 135 3.78 3.21 -11.99
CA GLY A 135 3.21 1.86 -12.03
C GLY A 135 2.80 1.43 -13.43
N GLN A 136 3.74 0.88 -14.20
CA GLN A 136 3.48 0.20 -15.47
C GLN A 136 3.57 -1.32 -15.26
N ILE A 137 2.91 -2.12 -16.12
CA ILE A 137 3.17 -3.57 -16.21
C ILE A 137 4.59 -3.73 -16.77
N VAL A 138 5.60 -3.57 -15.93
CA VAL A 138 6.95 -3.96 -16.30
C VAL A 138 7.11 -5.39 -15.80
N ALA A 139 7.39 -6.30 -16.73
CA ALA A 139 7.81 -7.64 -16.38
C ALA A 139 8.90 -7.51 -15.31
N VAL A 140 8.63 -8.01 -14.10
CA VAL A 140 9.59 -7.92 -13.01
C VAL A 140 10.81 -8.74 -13.41
N ASP A 141 11.92 -8.06 -13.69
CA ASP A 141 13.18 -8.71 -14.05
C ASP A 141 13.62 -9.65 -12.92
N THR A 142 14.21 -10.79 -13.27
CA THR A 142 14.59 -11.84 -12.31
C THR A 142 15.43 -11.36 -11.11
N PRO A 143 16.38 -10.40 -11.23
CA PRO A 143 17.13 -9.88 -10.08
C PRO A 143 16.29 -8.97 -9.18
N GLN A 144 15.35 -8.21 -9.75
CA GLN A 144 14.45 -7.34 -8.99
C GLN A 144 13.46 -8.17 -8.17
N MET A 145 13.03 -9.30 -8.73
CA MET A 145 12.15 -10.26 -8.07
C MET A 145 12.75 -10.83 -6.78
N SER A 146 14.03 -11.23 -6.77
CA SER A 146 14.66 -11.78 -5.57
C SER A 146 14.77 -10.75 -4.45
N TRP A 147 15.08 -9.49 -4.78
CA TRP A 147 15.10 -8.41 -3.80
C TRP A 147 13.72 -8.16 -3.21
N LEU A 148 12.70 -8.07 -4.06
CA LEU A 148 11.32 -7.86 -3.63
C LEU A 148 10.84 -8.97 -2.70
N LEU A 149 11.04 -10.24 -3.08
CA LEU A 149 10.64 -11.38 -2.27
C LEU A 149 11.42 -11.44 -0.96
N GLY A 150 12.74 -11.21 -1.00
CA GLY A 150 13.58 -11.17 0.20
C GLY A 150 13.14 -10.09 1.20
N THR A 151 12.90 -8.86 0.73
CA THR A 151 12.42 -7.77 1.59
C THR A 151 10.97 -8.00 2.04
N SER A 152 10.12 -8.61 1.20
CA SER A 152 8.76 -8.98 1.61
C SER A 152 8.76 -9.99 2.75
N VAL A 153 9.60 -11.04 2.66
CA VAL A 153 9.78 -12.01 3.75
C VAL A 153 10.28 -11.33 5.01
N LEU A 154 11.27 -10.43 4.91
CA LEU A 154 11.76 -9.66 6.05
C LEU A 154 10.63 -8.86 6.73
N VAL A 155 9.80 -8.16 5.94
CA VAL A 155 8.65 -7.39 6.45
C VAL A 155 7.62 -8.30 7.11
N LEU A 156 7.28 -9.43 6.49
CA LEU A 156 6.32 -10.39 7.04
C LEU A 156 6.81 -11.00 8.35
N VAL A 157 8.08 -11.38 8.43
CA VAL A 157 8.71 -11.90 9.66
C VAL A 157 8.72 -10.82 10.74
N ALA A 158 9.10 -9.59 10.41
CA ALA A 158 9.10 -8.48 11.35
C ALA A 158 7.68 -8.23 11.90
N LEU A 159 6.67 -8.17 11.02
CA LEU A 159 5.26 -8.04 11.41
C LEU A 159 4.80 -9.21 12.29
N ALA A 160 5.17 -10.45 11.97
CA ALA A 160 4.81 -11.63 12.76
C ALA A 160 5.41 -11.58 14.18
N VAL A 161 6.69 -11.21 14.30
CA VAL A 161 7.38 -11.07 15.60
C VAL A 161 6.74 -9.95 16.43
N MET A 162 6.43 -8.81 15.81
CA MET A 162 5.85 -7.67 16.53
C MET A 162 4.33 -7.74 16.67
N TRP A 163 3.65 -8.72 16.08
CA TRP A 163 2.19 -8.76 15.93
C TRP A 163 1.44 -8.59 17.25
N ARG A 164 1.78 -9.42 18.24
CA ARG A 164 1.15 -9.43 19.57
C ARG A 164 1.38 -8.14 20.35
N PRO A 165 2.64 -7.68 20.59
CA PRO A 165 2.85 -6.44 21.31
C PRO A 165 2.30 -5.22 20.55
N LEU A 166 2.35 -5.24 19.21
CA LEU A 166 1.87 -4.13 18.39
C LEU A 166 0.35 -4.03 18.42
N ALA A 167 -0.36 -5.16 18.38
CA ALA A 167 -1.81 -5.19 18.54
C ALA A 167 -2.25 -4.70 19.91
N PHE A 168 -1.54 -5.09 20.98
CA PHE A 168 -1.83 -4.62 22.32
C PHE A 168 -1.61 -3.11 22.45
N ALA A 169 -0.44 -2.60 22.02
CA ALA A 169 -0.12 -1.18 22.05
C ALA A 169 -1.00 -0.32 21.12
N SER A 170 -1.57 -0.90 20.06
CA SER A 170 -2.49 -0.20 19.16
C SER A 170 -3.93 -0.14 19.69
N THR A 171 -4.29 -1.05 20.60
CA THR A 171 -5.64 -1.09 21.19
C THR A 171 -5.71 -0.20 22.42
N ASP A 172 -4.72 -0.31 23.31
CA ASP A 172 -4.62 0.48 24.54
C ASP A 172 -3.14 0.77 24.84
N PRO A 173 -2.60 1.91 24.37
CA PRO A 173 -1.20 2.25 24.55
C PRO A 173 -0.84 2.49 26.02
N ASP A 174 -1.76 3.05 26.82
CA ASP A 174 -1.51 3.39 28.22
C ASP A 174 -1.40 2.11 29.07
N VAL A 175 -2.30 1.15 28.87
CA VAL A 175 -2.26 -0.15 29.55
C VAL A 175 -1.09 -0.99 29.05
N ALA A 176 -0.71 -0.87 27.77
CA ALA A 176 0.47 -1.56 27.24
C ALA A 176 1.77 -1.03 27.87
N GLU A 177 1.91 0.30 27.99
CA GLU A 177 3.06 0.93 28.65
C GLU A 177 3.11 0.57 30.14
N ALA A 178 1.96 0.56 30.83
CA ALA A 178 1.88 0.12 32.23
C ALA A 178 2.27 -1.36 32.43
N ARG A 179 2.10 -2.21 31.40
CA ARG A 179 2.55 -3.61 31.41
C ARG A 179 3.99 -3.80 30.92
N GLY A 180 4.76 -2.72 30.74
CA GLY A 180 6.17 -2.77 30.36
C GLY A 180 6.41 -2.98 28.86
N VAL A 181 5.39 -2.83 28.00
CA VAL A 181 5.60 -2.85 26.54
C VAL A 181 6.33 -1.57 26.13
N PRO A 182 7.44 -1.63 25.39
CA PRO A 182 8.16 -0.44 24.93
C PRO A 182 7.42 0.21 23.75
N VAL A 183 6.27 0.85 24.01
CA VAL A 183 5.35 1.40 22.99
C VAL A 183 6.07 2.31 22.00
N ARG A 184 6.96 3.19 22.47
CA ARG A 184 7.75 4.09 21.60
C ARG A 184 8.68 3.34 20.65
N GLY A 185 9.48 2.41 21.17
CA GLY A 185 10.39 1.60 20.36
C GLY A 185 9.65 0.73 19.35
N LEU A 186 8.52 0.16 19.77
CA LEU A 186 7.66 -0.64 18.91
C LEU A 186 7.01 0.18 17.79
N SER A 187 6.61 1.42 18.10
CA SER A 187 6.07 2.36 17.12
C SER A 187 7.10 2.77 16.08
N PHE A 188 8.33 3.03 16.51
CA PHE A 188 9.45 3.34 15.62
C PHE A 188 9.80 2.14 14.73
N ALA A 189 9.92 0.94 15.31
CA ALA A 189 10.17 -0.28 14.56
C ALA A 189 9.08 -0.57 13.52
N PHE A 190 7.81 -0.42 13.90
CA PHE A 190 6.69 -0.53 12.96
C PHE A 190 6.80 0.50 11.84
N MET A 191 7.24 1.73 12.15
CA MET A 191 7.39 2.75 11.13
C MET A 191 8.44 2.38 10.08
N LEU A 192 9.57 1.80 10.49
CA LEU A 192 10.59 1.30 9.55
C LEU A 192 10.06 0.14 8.71
N VAL A 193 9.32 -0.79 9.31
CA VAL A 193 8.66 -1.90 8.59
C VAL A 193 7.64 -1.36 7.59
N LEU A 194 6.86 -0.34 7.97
CA LEU A 194 5.94 0.35 7.08
C LEU A 194 6.69 1.06 5.95
N GLY A 195 7.84 1.67 6.25
CA GLY A 195 8.78 2.24 5.28
C GLY A 195 9.16 1.24 4.20
N LEU A 196 9.60 0.04 4.59
CA LEU A 196 9.94 -1.04 3.65
C LEU A 196 8.73 -1.52 2.86
N ALA A 197 7.58 -1.72 3.52
CA ALA A 197 6.34 -2.14 2.85
C ALA A 197 5.90 -1.14 1.77
N VAL A 198 5.99 0.16 2.08
CA VAL A 198 5.71 1.23 1.13
C VAL A 198 6.74 1.25 0.00
N ALA A 199 8.04 1.18 0.30
CA ALA A 199 9.10 1.17 -0.71
C ALA A 199 8.88 0.08 -1.78
N LEU A 200 8.51 -1.13 -1.33
CA LEU A 200 8.20 -2.27 -2.21
C LEU A 200 6.93 -2.01 -3.05
N SER A 201 5.89 -1.46 -2.42
CA SER A 201 4.64 -1.14 -3.10
C SER A 201 4.84 -0.06 -4.18
N VAL A 202 5.67 0.95 -3.91
CA VAL A 202 5.99 2.03 -4.87
C VAL A 202 6.63 1.48 -6.14
N GLN A 203 7.49 0.46 -6.05
CA GLN A 203 8.20 -0.06 -7.22
C GLN A 203 7.30 -0.79 -8.21
N ILE A 204 6.25 -1.45 -7.75
CA ILE A 204 5.33 -2.20 -8.62
C ILE A 204 4.13 -1.34 -9.01
N VAL A 205 3.49 -0.74 -8.01
CA VAL A 205 2.16 -0.13 -8.18
C VAL A 205 2.29 1.39 -8.34
N GLY A 206 3.43 1.99 -8.00
CA GLY A 206 3.67 3.42 -8.10
C GLY A 206 3.30 4.19 -6.83
N ALA A 207 3.95 5.34 -6.63
CA ALA A 207 3.82 6.13 -5.40
C ALA A 207 2.39 6.61 -5.12
N LEU A 208 1.65 6.98 -6.17
CA LEU A 208 0.30 7.51 -6.06
C LEU A 208 -0.72 6.50 -5.54
N LEU A 209 -0.41 5.20 -5.61
CA LEU A 209 -1.39 4.13 -5.46
C LEU A 209 -1.18 3.26 -4.23
N VAL A 210 -0.08 3.46 -3.52
CA VAL A 210 0.25 2.69 -2.32
C VAL A 210 -0.89 2.76 -1.31
N LEU A 211 -1.56 3.92 -1.19
CA LEU A 211 -2.75 4.08 -0.35
C LEU A 211 -3.89 3.13 -0.75
N SER A 212 -4.14 2.96 -2.04
CA SER A 212 -5.21 2.08 -2.52
C SER A 212 -4.91 0.60 -2.33
N LEU A 213 -3.64 0.22 -2.24
CA LEU A 213 -3.24 -1.16 -1.97
C LEU A 213 -3.14 -1.46 -0.47
N VAL A 214 -2.60 -0.52 0.32
CA VAL A 214 -2.31 -0.73 1.74
C VAL A 214 -3.48 -0.31 2.64
N VAL A 215 -4.09 0.84 2.38
CA VAL A 215 -5.09 1.44 3.29
C VAL A 215 -6.51 1.01 2.94
N THR A 216 -6.90 1.10 1.67
CA THR A 216 -8.28 0.85 1.26
C THR A 216 -8.78 -0.57 1.54
N PRO A 217 -7.99 -1.66 1.30
CA PRO A 217 -8.42 -3.02 1.61
C PRO A 217 -8.59 -3.27 3.12
N ALA A 218 -7.68 -2.72 3.93
CA ALA A 218 -7.79 -2.77 5.39
C ALA A 218 -9.02 -2.02 5.89
N ALA A 219 -9.29 -0.84 5.33
CA ALA A 219 -10.49 -0.07 5.63
C ALA A 219 -11.77 -0.82 5.22
N ALA A 220 -11.76 -1.51 4.07
CA ALA A 220 -12.88 -2.33 3.61
C ALA A 220 -13.15 -3.49 4.57
N ALA A 221 -12.11 -4.24 4.96
CA ALA A 221 -12.19 -5.32 5.94
C ALA A 221 -12.76 -4.85 7.29
N ALA A 222 -12.29 -3.69 7.79
CA ALA A 222 -12.77 -3.10 9.03
C ALA A 222 -14.25 -2.66 8.99
N ARG A 223 -14.86 -2.46 7.80
CA ARG A 223 -16.31 -2.22 7.69
C ARG A 223 -17.16 -3.47 7.94
N VAL A 224 -16.60 -4.65 7.73
CA VAL A 224 -17.33 -5.92 7.79
C VAL A 224 -16.95 -6.81 8.97
N THR A 225 -15.84 -6.57 9.66
CA THR A 225 -15.47 -7.34 10.85
C THR A 225 -14.74 -6.50 11.89
N ALA A 226 -14.90 -6.88 13.15
CA ALA A 226 -14.13 -6.38 14.29
C ALA A 226 -13.28 -7.48 14.95
N SER A 227 -13.26 -8.69 14.35
CA SER A 227 -12.48 -9.80 14.90
C SER A 227 -10.98 -9.60 14.63
N PRO A 228 -10.11 -9.78 15.63
CA PRO A 228 -8.66 -9.61 15.50
C PRO A 228 -8.03 -10.65 14.55
N VAL A 229 -8.73 -11.74 14.26
CA VAL A 229 -8.28 -12.78 13.32
C VAL A 229 -8.85 -12.56 11.93
N LEU A 230 -10.15 -12.24 11.82
CA LEU A 230 -10.80 -12.08 10.52
C LEU A 230 -10.40 -10.78 9.82
N LEU A 231 -10.11 -9.72 10.57
CA LEU A 231 -9.75 -8.42 9.99
C LEU A 231 -8.46 -8.50 9.15
N PRO A 232 -7.34 -9.04 9.66
CA PRO A 232 -6.13 -9.25 8.86
C PRO A 232 -6.35 -10.15 7.65
N VAL A 233 -7.08 -11.25 7.82
CA VAL A 233 -7.35 -12.21 6.75
C VAL A 233 -8.12 -11.54 5.61
N LEU A 234 -9.21 -10.83 5.92
CA LEU A 234 -9.99 -10.11 4.90
C LEU A 234 -9.19 -8.96 4.27
N SER A 235 -8.38 -8.26 5.05
CA SER A 235 -7.51 -7.18 4.54
C SER A 235 -6.53 -7.71 3.49
N VAL A 236 -5.85 -8.83 3.79
CA VAL A 236 -4.97 -9.53 2.85
C VAL A 236 -5.73 -10.00 1.62
N LEU A 237 -6.87 -10.66 1.79
CA LEU A 237 -7.66 -11.16 0.67
C LEU A 237 -8.11 -10.02 -0.26
N PHE A 238 -8.55 -8.90 0.30
CA PHE A 238 -8.94 -7.73 -0.49
C PHE A 238 -7.75 -7.06 -1.17
N ALA A 239 -6.58 -6.98 -0.51
CA ALA A 239 -5.37 -6.42 -1.10
C ALA A 239 -4.87 -7.29 -2.27
N VAL A 240 -4.79 -8.61 -2.06
CA VAL A 240 -4.43 -9.59 -3.09
C VAL A 240 -5.44 -9.55 -4.25
N ALA A 241 -6.75 -9.57 -3.97
CA ALA A 241 -7.76 -9.48 -5.02
C ALA A 241 -7.66 -8.18 -5.83
N SER A 242 -7.31 -7.06 -5.19
CA SER A 242 -7.15 -5.77 -5.86
C SER A 242 -5.93 -5.76 -6.78
N ILE A 243 -4.78 -6.27 -6.33
CA ILE A 243 -3.56 -6.26 -7.14
C ILE A 243 -3.58 -7.32 -8.24
N GLU A 244 -3.99 -8.56 -7.93
CA GLU A 244 -4.08 -9.64 -8.92
C GLU A 244 -5.15 -9.32 -9.96
N GLY A 245 -6.34 -8.89 -9.53
CA GLY A 245 -7.39 -8.46 -10.44
C GLY A 245 -6.96 -7.26 -11.29
N GLY A 246 -6.19 -6.33 -10.71
CA GLY A 246 -5.65 -5.20 -11.44
C GLY A 246 -4.61 -5.59 -12.50
N ILE A 247 -3.70 -6.51 -12.17
CA ILE A 247 -2.70 -7.05 -13.11
C ILE A 247 -3.41 -7.79 -14.25
N LEU A 248 -4.37 -8.66 -13.94
CA LEU A 248 -5.14 -9.43 -14.91
C LEU A 248 -5.97 -8.52 -15.85
N LEU A 249 -6.66 -7.50 -15.32
CA LEU A 249 -7.38 -6.58 -16.20
C LEU A 249 -6.43 -5.73 -17.05
N ALA A 250 -5.28 -5.34 -16.50
CA ALA A 250 -4.32 -4.51 -17.24
C ALA A 250 -3.63 -5.26 -18.38
N LEU A 251 -3.45 -6.58 -18.25
CA LEU A 251 -2.86 -7.46 -19.28
C LEU A 251 -3.56 -7.37 -20.63
N GLY A 252 -4.88 -7.28 -20.61
CA GLY A 252 -5.70 -7.12 -21.80
C GLY A 252 -5.93 -5.67 -22.17
N SER A 253 -5.08 -4.73 -21.78
CA SER A 253 -5.33 -3.31 -22.02
C SER A 253 -4.06 -2.56 -22.34
N SER A 254 -4.18 -1.45 -23.07
CA SER A 254 -3.09 -0.50 -23.25
C SER A 254 -2.95 0.49 -22.09
N VAL A 255 -3.72 0.29 -21.01
CA VAL A 255 -3.81 1.18 -19.84
C VAL A 255 -2.88 0.65 -18.73
N PRO A 256 -2.26 1.51 -17.90
CA PRO A 256 -1.43 1.06 -16.78
C PRO A 256 -2.21 0.21 -15.77
N ILE A 257 -1.52 -0.56 -14.92
CA ILE A 257 -2.15 -1.36 -13.83
C ILE A 257 -2.94 -0.47 -12.86
N SER A 258 -2.50 0.78 -12.75
CA SER A 258 -2.91 1.72 -11.72
C SER A 258 -4.43 1.94 -11.58
N PRO A 259 -5.19 2.20 -12.66
CA PRO A 259 -6.61 2.51 -12.54
C PRO A 259 -7.43 1.26 -12.19
N TYR A 260 -6.97 0.06 -12.59
CA TYR A 260 -7.66 -1.19 -12.28
C TYR A 260 -7.54 -1.55 -10.80
N VAL A 261 -6.33 -1.51 -10.24
CA VAL A 261 -6.12 -1.82 -8.80
C VAL A 261 -6.92 -0.88 -7.91
N THR A 262 -6.87 0.42 -8.21
CA THR A 262 -7.62 1.43 -7.44
C THR A 262 -9.13 1.23 -7.57
N THR A 263 -9.64 0.96 -8.76
CA THR A 263 -11.07 0.73 -9.00
C THR A 263 -11.57 -0.52 -8.28
N ILE A 264 -10.82 -1.63 -8.32
CA ILE A 264 -11.20 -2.86 -7.60
C ILE A 264 -11.19 -2.61 -6.09
N SER A 265 -10.12 -2.02 -5.56
CA SER A 265 -9.99 -1.74 -4.13
C SER A 265 -11.09 -0.79 -3.62
N PHE A 266 -11.39 0.26 -4.38
CA PHE A 266 -12.49 1.18 -4.09
C PHE A 266 -13.86 0.47 -4.14
N THR A 267 -14.07 -0.39 -5.12
CA THR A 267 -15.32 -1.16 -5.27
C THR A 267 -15.51 -2.10 -4.07
N LEU A 268 -14.45 -2.82 -3.66
CA LEU A 268 -14.46 -3.66 -2.46
C LEU A 268 -14.81 -2.84 -1.21
N TYR A 269 -14.22 -1.67 -1.06
CA TYR A 269 -14.57 -0.75 0.03
C TYR A 269 -16.03 -0.31 -0.02
N ALA A 270 -16.54 0.10 -1.19
CA ALA A 270 -17.93 0.54 -1.36
C ALA A 270 -18.92 -0.58 -1.02
N VAL A 271 -18.68 -1.80 -1.52
CA VAL A 271 -19.49 -2.99 -1.22
C VAL A 271 -19.47 -3.29 0.28
N CYS A 272 -18.29 -3.31 0.91
CA CYS A 272 -18.15 -3.55 2.34
C CYS A 272 -18.82 -2.46 3.19
N ARG A 273 -18.74 -1.20 2.75
CA ARG A 273 -19.37 -0.05 3.40
C ARG A 273 -20.88 -0.12 3.38
N VAL A 274 -21.45 -0.57 2.26
CA VAL A 274 -22.88 -0.79 2.07
C VAL A 274 -23.34 -2.00 2.90
N ALA A 275 -22.65 -3.13 2.81
CA ALA A 275 -22.93 -4.34 3.59
C ALA A 275 -22.90 -4.07 5.12
N GLY A 276 -21.88 -3.35 5.60
CA GLY A 276 -21.76 -2.95 7.01
C GLY A 276 -22.91 -2.05 7.48
N ARG A 277 -23.43 -1.17 6.61
CA ARG A 277 -24.58 -0.30 6.92
C ARG A 277 -25.85 -1.12 7.16
N TYR A 278 -26.09 -2.15 6.33
CA TYR A 278 -27.24 -3.03 6.49
C TYR A 278 -27.18 -3.87 7.76
N ARG A 279 -25.99 -4.33 8.16
CA ARG A 279 -25.81 -5.10 9.40
C ARG A 279 -26.10 -4.28 10.65
N ASN A 280 -25.56 -3.06 10.75
CA ASN A 280 -25.79 -2.20 11.92
C ASN A 280 -27.26 -1.78 12.08
N ARG A 281 -27.99 -1.60 10.97
CA ARG A 281 -29.44 -1.33 11.01
C ARG A 281 -30.25 -2.50 11.58
N ARG A 282 -29.89 -3.74 11.22
CA ARG A 282 -30.55 -4.96 11.73
C ARG A 282 -30.32 -5.18 13.23
N TRP A 283 -29.13 -4.87 13.74
CA TRP A 283 -28.86 -4.96 15.18
C TRP A 283 -29.47 -3.82 16.00
N GLY A 284 -29.55 -2.60 15.44
CA GLY A 284 -30.27 -1.49 16.07
C GLY A 284 -31.77 -1.78 16.26
N ALA A 285 -32.43 -2.33 15.24
CA ALA A 285 -33.85 -2.70 15.29
C ALA A 285 -34.16 -3.82 16.29
N ARG A 286 -33.25 -4.79 16.48
CA ARG A 286 -33.41 -5.85 17.49
C ARG A 286 -33.24 -5.34 18.92
N ARG A 287 -32.37 -4.35 19.16
CA ARG A 287 -32.18 -3.77 20.50
C ARG A 287 -33.34 -2.90 20.95
N THR A 288 -34.03 -2.21 20.04
CA THR A 288 -35.26 -1.48 20.37
C THR A 288 -36.42 -2.42 20.67
N ALA A 289 -36.57 -3.52 19.92
CA ALA A 289 -37.64 -4.50 20.15
C ALA A 289 -37.55 -5.22 21.51
N VAL A 290 -36.34 -5.46 22.04
CA VAL A 290 -36.11 -6.08 23.36
C VAL A 290 -36.30 -5.09 24.52
N ARG A 291 -36.31 -3.78 24.25
CA ARG A 291 -36.46 -2.74 25.27
C ARG A 291 -37.89 -2.26 25.46
N THR A 292 -38.79 -2.65 24.55
CA THR A 292 -40.22 -2.33 24.54
C THR A 292 -41.10 -3.55 24.87
N ALA A 293 -40.49 -4.67 25.24
CA ALA A 293 -41.12 -5.90 25.73
C ALA A 293 -40.74 -6.10 27.20
#